data_AF-A0A2U1PNT3-F1
#
_entry.id   AF-A0A2U1PNT3-F1
#
_cell.length_a   1.000
_cell.length_b   1.000
_cell.length_c   1.000
_cell.angle_alpha   90.00
_cell.angle_beta   90.00
_cell.angle_gamma   90.00
#
_symmetry.space_group_name_H-M   'P 1'
#
loop_
_entity.id
_entity.type
_entity.pdbx_description
1 polymer ?
#
loop_
_entity_poly.entity_id
_entity_poly.type
_entity_poly.pdbx_seq_one_letter_code
_entity_poly.pdbx_strand_id
1 'polypeptide(L)'
;MGNVKLLSDWKEVISKLVKLNNSNAIRSILRRIIVAATMYYFWNERNNRLFDKTRREAAIVIEMIIEHVKLKLMSMKVKESVQIRKVERERDIVMKCKEK
;
A
#
# COMPACT_ATOMS: atom_id res chain seq x y z
N MET A 1 -22.44 1.81 4.93
CA MET A 1 -21.00 2.04 5.21
C MET A 1 -20.69 1.43 6.55
N GLY A 2 -19.95 0.31 6.58
CA GLY A 2 -19.59 -0.35 7.84
C GLY A 2 -18.66 0.54 8.64
N ASN A 3 -18.96 0.71 9.93
CA ASN A 3 -18.08 1.36 10.91
C ASN A 3 -16.71 0.66 10.90
N VAL A 4 -15.77 1.22 10.13
CA VAL A 4 -14.35 0.89 10.29
C VAL A 4 -13.95 1.54 11.60
N LYS A 5 -14.02 0.78 12.68
CA LYS A 5 -13.47 1.17 13.98
C LYS A 5 -12.00 1.48 13.72
N LEU A 6 -11.66 2.76 13.67
CA LEU A 6 -10.27 3.22 13.53
C LEU A 6 -9.49 2.52 14.64
N LEU A 7 -8.53 1.71 14.23
CA LEU A 7 -7.55 1.12 15.13
C LEU A 7 -6.75 2.27 15.73
N SER A 8 -7.20 2.78 16.88
CA SER A 8 -6.62 3.95 17.52
C SER A 8 -5.23 3.68 18.10
N ASP A 9 -4.86 2.40 18.24
CA ASP A 9 -3.51 1.99 18.65
C ASP A 9 -2.71 1.41 17.47
N TRP A 10 -1.62 2.09 17.12
CA TRP A 10 -0.64 1.64 16.15
C TRP A 10 -0.09 0.24 16.44
N LYS A 11 0.08 -0.09 17.73
CA LYS A 11 0.55 -1.42 18.15
C LYS A 11 -0.45 -2.51 17.75
N GLU A 12 -1.74 -2.23 17.83
CA GLU A 12 -2.78 -3.18 17.42
C GLU A 12 -2.77 -3.38 15.90
N VAL A 13 -2.60 -2.29 15.12
CA VAL A 13 -2.46 -2.36 13.65
C VAL A 13 -1.28 -3.26 13.28
N ILE A 14 -0.10 -2.99 13.84
CA ILE A 14 1.11 -3.78 13.56
C ILE A 14 0.94 -5.24 14.00
N SER A 15 0.40 -5.48 15.20
CA SER A 15 0.14 -6.84 15.70
C SER A 15 -0.77 -7.63 14.76
N LYS A 16 -1.83 -6.99 14.23
CA LYS A 16 -2.68 -7.61 13.21
C LYS A 16 -1.93 -7.88 11.91
N LEU A 17 -1.15 -6.90 11.42
CA LEU A 17 -0.40 -7.05 10.17
C LEU A 17 0.64 -8.18 10.22
N VAL A 18 1.33 -8.35 11.35
CA VAL A 18 2.33 -9.41 11.57
C VAL A 18 1.69 -10.80 11.60
N LYS A 19 0.46 -10.92 12.09
CA LYS A 19 -0.27 -12.20 12.15
C LYS A 19 -0.85 -12.65 10.81
N LEU A 20 -0.86 -11.78 9.79
CA LEU A 20 -1.43 -12.13 8.48
C LEU A 20 -0.46 -12.99 7.66
N ASN A 21 -1.02 -14.01 7.00
CA ASN A 21 -0.24 -14.93 6.17
C ASN A 21 0.61 -14.21 5.11
N ASN A 22 1.89 -14.56 5.05
CA ASN A 22 2.89 -14.03 4.11
C ASN A 22 3.02 -14.92 2.87
N SER A 23 1.97 -14.97 2.04
CA SER A 23 1.95 -15.74 0.80
C SER A 23 2.29 -14.89 -0.44
N ASN A 24 2.50 -15.56 -1.58
CA ASN A 24 2.63 -14.91 -2.89
C ASN A 24 1.28 -14.55 -3.54
N ALA A 25 0.17 -14.67 -2.81
CA ALA A 25 -1.11 -14.19 -3.29
C ALA A 25 -1.07 -12.66 -3.47
N ILE A 26 -1.73 -12.14 -4.51
CA ILE A 26 -1.73 -10.71 -4.85
C ILE A 26 -2.16 -9.82 -3.66
N ARG A 27 -3.11 -10.28 -2.85
CA ARG A 27 -3.55 -9.57 -1.63
C ARG A 27 -2.47 -9.47 -0.56
N SER A 28 -1.66 -10.51 -0.40
CA SER A 28 -0.52 -10.53 0.54
C SER A 28 0.61 -9.63 0.05
N ILE A 29 0.90 -9.65 -1.26
CA ILE A 29 1.83 -8.72 -1.91
C ILE A 29 1.37 -7.27 -1.73
N LEU A 30 0.13 -6.97 -2.10
CA LEU A 30 -0.46 -5.63 -1.99
C LEU A 30 -0.34 -5.07 -0.57
N ARG A 31 -0.71 -5.87 0.43
CA ARG A 31 -0.61 -5.47 1.84
C ARG A 31 0.82 -5.09 2.22
N ARG A 32 1.81 -5.91 1.85
CA ARG A 32 3.23 -5.65 2.16
C ARG A 32 3.72 -4.37 1.48
N ILE A 33 3.35 -4.14 0.23
CA ILE A 33 3.71 -2.92 -0.51
C ILE A 33 3.10 -1.68 0.18
N ILE A 34 1.81 -1.73 0.54
CA ILE A 34 1.14 -0.62 1.24
C ILE A 34 1.86 -0.30 2.55
N VAL A 35 2.11 -1.31 3.40
CA VAL A 35 2.79 -1.11 4.69
C VAL A 35 4.18 -0.50 4.49
N ALA A 36 4.97 -1.02 3.55
CA ALA A 36 6.29 -0.51 3.25
C ALA A 36 6.24 0.96 2.75
N ALA A 37 5.34 1.26 1.81
CA ALA A 37 5.17 2.62 1.29
C ALA A 37 4.73 3.59 2.39
N THR A 38 3.77 3.22 3.24
CA THR A 38 3.33 4.05 4.36
C THR A 38 4.48 4.35 5.31
N MET A 39 5.27 3.34 5.70
CA MET A 39 6.43 3.56 6.58
C MET A 39 7.44 4.50 5.95
N TYR A 40 7.73 4.30 4.66
CA TYR A 40 8.67 5.13 3.91
C TYR A 40 8.22 6.59 3.88
N TYR A 41 6.97 6.87 3.47
CA TYR A 41 6.49 8.25 3.36
C TYR A 41 6.33 8.94 4.72
N PHE A 42 6.01 8.20 5.78
CA PHE A 42 5.99 8.76 7.14
C PHE A 42 7.38 9.17 7.61
N TRP A 43 8.38 8.30 7.38
CA TRP A 43 9.77 8.62 7.67
C TRP A 43 10.27 9.80 6.84
N ASN A 44 10.00 9.78 5.53
CA ASN A 44 10.37 10.85 4.60
C ASN A 44 9.77 12.20 5.02
N GLU A 45 8.49 12.23 5.36
CA GLU A 45 7.84 13.46 5.82
C GLU A 45 8.40 13.94 7.16
N ARG A 46 8.73 13.04 8.10
CA ARG A 46 9.40 13.41 9.34
C ARG A 46 10.77 14.06 9.07
N ASN A 47 11.54 13.51 8.14
CA ASN A 47 12.85 14.04 7.79
C ASN A 47 12.76 15.38 7.07
N ASN A 48 11.85 15.52 6.11
CA ASN A 48 11.63 16.77 5.39
C ASN A 48 11.25 17.91 6.36
N ARG A 49 10.46 17.61 7.39
CA ARG A 49 10.15 18.60 8.44
C ARG A 49 11.37 18.99 9.27
N LEU A 50 12.29 18.06 9.52
CA LEU A 50 13.46 18.28 10.35
C LEU A 50 14.57 19.03 9.60
N PHE A 51 14.80 18.69 8.33
CA PHE A 51 15.96 19.15 7.56
C PHE A 51 15.60 20.20 6.49
N ASP A 52 14.45 20.07 5.83
CA ASP A 52 14.05 20.96 4.73
C ASP A 52 13.04 22.03 5.18
N LYS A 53 12.54 21.96 6.43
CA LYS A 53 11.46 22.80 6.98
C LYS A 53 10.19 22.82 6.12
N THR A 54 10.02 21.86 5.22
CA THR A 54 8.83 21.70 4.39
C THR A 54 7.78 20.89 5.14
N ARG A 55 6.50 21.21 4.92
CA ARG A 55 5.37 20.47 5.48
C ARG A 55 4.36 20.22 4.38
N ARG A 56 3.99 18.95 4.21
CA ARG A 56 2.87 18.57 3.36
C ARG A 56 1.66 18.25 4.22
N GLU A 57 0.49 18.51 3.66
CA GLU A 57 -0.76 18.06 4.26
C GLU A 57 -0.84 16.53 4.24
N ALA A 58 -1.51 15.96 5.26
CA ALA A 58 -1.68 14.52 5.36
C ALA A 58 -2.38 13.94 4.12
N ALA A 59 -3.34 14.66 3.53
CA ALA A 59 -4.03 14.26 2.31
C ALA A 59 -3.05 14.06 1.14
N ILE A 60 -2.12 15.00 0.93
CA ILE A 60 -1.10 14.92 -0.12
C ILE A 60 -0.19 13.70 0.12
N VAL A 61 0.26 13.48 1.35
CA VAL A 61 1.11 12.31 1.67
C VAL A 61 0.36 11.00 1.41
N ILE A 62 -0.93 10.93 1.72
CA ILE A 62 -1.77 9.76 1.45
C ILE A 62 -1.90 9.53 -0.06
N GLU A 63 -2.14 10.57 -0.86
CA GLU A 63 -2.19 10.48 -2.32
C GLU A 63 -0.87 9.97 -2.89
N MET A 64 0.27 10.50 -2.42
CA MET A 64 1.59 10.02 -2.83
C MET A 64 1.80 8.53 -2.53
N ILE A 65 1.34 8.06 -1.36
CA ILE A 65 1.41 6.62 -1.01
C ILE A 65 0.53 5.80 -1.96
N ILE A 66 -0.71 6.24 -2.23
CA ILE A 66 -1.63 5.54 -3.12
C ILE A 66 -1.02 5.43 -4.53
N GLU A 67 -0.50 6.53 -5.06
CA GLU A 67 0.11 6.59 -6.38
C GLU A 67 1.34 5.69 -6.47
N HIS A 68 2.22 5.74 -5.46
CA HIS A 68 3.36 4.84 -5.37
C HIS A 68 2.94 3.36 -5.42
N VAL A 69 1.91 2.99 -4.65
CA VAL A 69 1.40 1.61 -4.62
C VAL A 69 0.84 1.22 -5.99
N LYS A 70 0.06 2.08 -6.64
CA LYS A 70 -0.48 1.84 -7.99
C LYS A 70 0.64 1.62 -9.01
N LEU A 71 1.59 2.55 -9.09
CA LEU A 71 2.77 2.45 -9.96
C LEU A 71 3.54 1.15 -9.71
N LYS A 72 3.75 0.80 -8.45
CA LYS A 72 4.43 -0.44 -8.10
C LYS A 72 3.69 -1.66 -8.64
N LEU A 73 2.37 -1.73 -8.46
CA LEU A 73 1.55 -2.84 -8.96
C LEU A 73 1.57 -2.93 -10.50
N MET A 74 1.44 -1.79 -11.19
CA MET A 74 1.47 -1.76 -12.66
C MET A 74 2.84 -2.20 -13.22
N SER A 75 3.93 -1.99 -12.48
CA SER A 75 5.26 -2.47 -12.88
C SER A 75 5.48 -3.99 -12.71
N MET A 76 4.65 -4.67 -11.91
CA MET A 76 4.84 -6.09 -11.59
C MET A 76 4.30 -7.01 -12.69
N LYS A 77 5.08 -8.02 -13.06
CA LYS A 77 4.62 -9.12 -13.91
C LYS A 77 3.92 -10.19 -13.07
N VAL A 78 2.63 -10.41 -13.29
CA VAL A 78 1.81 -11.36 -12.55
C VAL A 78 1.19 -12.42 -13.48
N LYS A 79 1.02 -13.65 -12.98
CA LYS A 79 0.33 -14.71 -13.74
C LYS A 79 -1.16 -14.50 -13.61
N GLU A 80 -1.88 -14.40 -14.72
CA GLU A 80 -3.34 -14.23 -14.75
C GLU A 80 -4.10 -15.10 -13.73
N SER A 81 -4.97 -14.46 -12.96
CA SER A 81 -5.84 -15.14 -12.01
C SER A 81 -7.09 -14.30 -11.71
N VAL A 82 -8.15 -14.96 -11.24
CA VAL A 82 -9.39 -14.28 -10.80
C VAL A 82 -9.09 -13.23 -9.72
N GLN A 83 -8.09 -13.48 -8.87
CA GLN A 83 -7.70 -12.56 -7.80
C GLN A 83 -7.04 -11.29 -8.35
N ILE A 84 -6.26 -11.39 -9.44
CA ILE A 84 -5.64 -10.24 -10.11
C ILE A 84 -6.70 -9.38 -10.77
N ARG A 85 -7.58 -9.98 -11.59
CA ARG A 85 -8.71 -9.25 -12.21
C ARG A 85 -9.65 -8.58 -11.21
N LYS A 86 -9.74 -9.13 -9.99
CA LYS A 86 -10.49 -8.49 -8.90
C LYS A 86 -9.74 -7.27 -8.37
N VAL A 87 -8.43 -7.38 -8.12
CA VAL A 87 -7.61 -6.25 -7.65
C VAL A 87 -7.54 -5.14 -8.69
N GLU A 88 -7.39 -5.47 -9.97
CA GLU A 88 -7.39 -4.51 -11.08
C GLU A 88 -8.67 -3.68 -11.13
N ARG A 89 -9.83 -4.35 -11.04
CA ARG A 89 -11.14 -3.66 -10.97
C ARG A 89 -11.33 -2.86 -9.70
N GLU A 90 -10.94 -3.38 -8.54
CA GLU A 90 -11.09 -2.69 -7.25
C GLU A 90 -10.19 -1.45 -7.12
N ARG A 91 -9.04 -1.44 -7.81
CA ARG A 91 -8.02 -0.39 -7.68
C ARG A 91 -7.87 0.48 -8.92
N ASP A 92 -8.66 0.19 -9.95
CA ASP A 92 -8.64 0.86 -11.25
C ASP A 92 -7.21 0.95 -11.83
N ILE A 93 -6.56 -0.21 -11.95
CA ILE A 93 -5.20 -0.38 -12.49
C ILE A 93 -5.12 -1.63 -13.36
N VAL A 94 -4.14 -1.68 -14.26
CA VAL A 94 -3.82 -2.86 -15.08
C VAL A 94 -2.40 -3.32 -14.75
N MET A 95 -2.25 -4.58 -14.36
CA MET A 95 -0.94 -5.16 -14.06
C MET A 95 -0.34 -5.81 -15.32
N LYS A 96 0.98 -5.88 -15.40
CA LYS A 96 1.63 -6.58 -16.52
C LYS A 96 1.43 -8.08 -16.38
N CYS A 97 1.02 -8.75 -17.45
CA CYS A 97 0.93 -10.19 -17.46
C CYS A 97 2.33 -10.83 -17.63
N LYS A 98 2.60 -11.92 -16.92
CA LYS A 98 3.82 -12.72 -17.11
C LYS A 98 3.66 -13.55 -18.38
N GLU A 99 4.57 -13.36 -19.35
CA GLU A 99 4.64 -14.19 -20.57
C GLU A 99 4.81 -15.67 -20.18
N LYS A 100 4.17 -16.55 -20.97
CA LYS A 100 4.14 -18.00 -20.74
C LYS A 100 5.51 -18.63 -20.92
#